data_AF-A0A812XD74-F1
#
_entry.id   AF-A0A812XD74-F1
#
_cell.length_a   1.000
_cell.length_b   1.000
_cell.length_c   1.000
_cell.angle_alpha   90.00
_cell.angle_beta   90.00
_cell.angle_gamma   90.00
#
_symmetry.space_group_name_H-M   'P 1'
#
loop_
_entity.id
_entity.type
_entity.pdbx_description
1 polymer ?
#
loop_
_entity_poly.entity_id
_entity_poly.type
_entity_poly.pdbx_seq_one_letter_code
_entity_poly.pdbx_strand_id
1 'polypeptide(L)'
;MAAVKQLSVGNQSVESKNPVDLYRSLSKNQVMERKRHATASMDMRTIAKFLCQMKVTKPEVLRATPEYRALQGCGRSLRGNPDPMRLFKLSQEVDVIDEFWSHSWHGESWKKILLLLVLKNGKAAMAVGTLGAGLAMFLFMAGILPGKYNAGRDYDALNSCWCVWTGILLASVTLVFWKTRKMVFLDRVCVNQVDEDEKCEAVLSIGALLKSSQAMLVLWDTTYVERLWCVFELAAYIKSHGDSENRQPTIRPTLLGPCTCSVAVGTAMFMLVALMAPFDNPLLGVSLLLGVSSVGFFAAAAGFRGFYRAIETTKEQMMNFSVQGAKCACCDIGHTGEGALMLCDRRIVLSCIDQWYGSIDVFEASVQSVVRETLARQLGQDVFPYLWLVGASVPVLWGMMDIVAIRVAAGDRQAAMQYAIVGVVWWLCVFPLLFAGWSKLAFLLRHRGRRGYDILMNFLCCLAWPPLLGLVYAFQEACTRLLDDEVHAALVFATTWIALVLVTRVCLRGRPLEPPTAPNESAMPDEPAPEPAPEPDIAEKDEEATWADPQR
;
A
#
# COMPACT_ATOMS: atom_id res chain seq x y z
N MET A 1 63.24 -29.62 34.82
CA MET A 1 61.81 -29.70 34.46
C MET A 1 61.02 -29.03 35.58
N ALA A 2 60.80 -27.72 35.46
CA ALA A 2 59.60 -27.09 34.86
C ALA A 2 58.49 -26.97 35.91
N ALA A 3 58.28 -25.75 36.43
CA ALA A 3 57.20 -24.83 36.04
C ALA A 3 55.84 -25.32 36.60
N VAL A 4 55.04 -24.53 37.34
CA VAL A 4 54.31 -23.37 36.83
C VAL A 4 53.96 -22.47 38.02
N LYS A 5 54.38 -21.21 37.97
CA LYS A 5 54.00 -20.15 38.90
C LYS A 5 52.88 -19.33 38.25
N GLN A 6 51.86 -19.07 39.06
CA GLN A 6 50.60 -18.39 38.78
C GLN A 6 50.72 -17.15 37.88
N LEU A 7 49.91 -17.10 36.83
CA LEU A 7 49.44 -15.89 36.16
C LEU A 7 47.97 -15.70 36.52
N SER A 8 47.68 -14.88 37.55
CA SER A 8 46.35 -14.30 37.75
C SER A 8 46.26 -13.02 36.92
N VAL A 9 45.78 -13.14 35.69
CA VAL A 9 45.36 -11.97 34.90
C VAL A 9 44.05 -11.47 35.50
N GLY A 10 44.08 -10.22 35.97
CA GLY A 10 42.91 -9.54 36.52
C GLY A 10 41.79 -9.46 35.50
N ASN A 11 40.70 -10.15 35.80
CA ASN A 11 39.44 -9.99 35.10
C ASN A 11 38.79 -8.69 35.62
N GLN A 12 39.18 -7.55 35.05
CA GLN A 12 38.46 -6.30 35.30
C GLN A 12 37.03 -6.47 34.80
N SER A 13 36.07 -6.40 35.72
CA SER A 13 34.66 -6.28 35.41
C SER A 13 34.48 -5.11 34.44
N VAL A 14 34.15 -5.43 33.19
CA VAL A 14 33.62 -4.44 32.24
C VAL A 14 32.31 -3.96 32.84
N GLU A 15 32.35 -2.85 33.59
CA GLU A 15 31.17 -2.06 33.92
C GLU A 15 30.32 -1.94 32.65
N SER A 16 29.03 -2.27 32.76
CA SER A 16 28.09 -2.31 31.63
C SER A 16 27.94 -0.89 31.06
N LYS A 17 28.82 -0.52 30.14
CA LYS A 17 28.73 0.75 29.43
C LYS A 17 27.37 0.84 28.76
N ASN A 18 26.72 1.99 28.90
CA ASN A 18 25.45 2.28 28.25
C ASN A 18 25.62 2.07 26.72
N PRO A 19 24.75 1.30 26.05
CA PRO A 19 24.83 1.05 24.60
C PRO A 19 24.92 2.33 23.76
N VAL A 20 24.33 3.42 24.23
CA VAL A 20 24.37 4.75 23.58
C VAL A 20 25.78 5.35 23.64
N ASP A 21 26.43 5.29 24.81
CA ASP A 21 27.81 5.77 24.96
C ASP A 21 28.77 4.93 24.11
N LEU A 22 28.51 3.63 24.00
CA LEU A 22 29.26 2.73 23.14
C LEU A 22 29.11 3.12 21.67
N TYR A 23 27.89 3.34 21.21
CA TYR A 23 27.59 3.81 19.86
C TYR A 23 28.27 5.17 19.57
N ARG A 24 28.18 6.12 20.50
CA ARG A 24 28.80 7.45 20.40
C ARG A 24 30.33 7.34 20.33
N SER A 25 30.91 6.43 21.10
CA SER A 25 32.35 6.18 21.05
C SER A 25 32.76 5.64 19.69
N LEU A 26 31.94 4.78 19.06
CA LEU A 26 32.21 4.26 17.72
C LEU A 26 32.11 5.33 16.64
N SER A 27 31.09 6.20 16.67
CA SER A 27 30.96 7.28 15.70
C SER A 27 32.13 8.27 15.79
N LYS A 28 32.51 8.69 17.00
CA LYS A 28 33.67 9.56 17.22
C LYS A 28 35.01 8.89 16.86
N ASN A 29 35.11 7.57 17.07
CA ASN A 29 36.37 6.85 16.86
C ASN A 29 36.64 6.41 15.42
N GLN A 30 35.65 6.45 14.52
CA GLN A 30 35.89 6.19 13.09
C GLN A 30 36.77 7.27 12.41
N VAL A 31 37.01 8.42 13.06
CA VAL A 31 37.87 9.50 12.56
C VAL A 31 39.38 9.22 12.75
N MET A 32 39.78 8.21 13.53
CA MET A 32 41.20 7.87 13.74
C MET A 32 41.49 6.42 13.32
N GLU A 33 42.20 6.25 12.21
CA GLU A 33 42.28 4.99 11.47
C GLU A 33 43.34 3.97 12.00
N ARG A 34 43.04 2.69 11.68
CA ARG A 34 43.88 1.47 11.57
C ARG A 34 44.25 0.62 12.79
N LYS A 35 44.29 1.10 14.04
CA LYS A 35 44.47 0.18 15.20
C LYS A 35 43.17 -0.33 15.87
N ARG A 36 41.99 0.00 15.32
CA ARG A 36 40.68 -0.06 16.01
C ARG A 36 39.70 -1.17 15.58
N HIS A 37 40.08 -2.09 14.71
CA HIS A 37 39.15 -3.12 14.23
C HIS A 37 38.63 -4.07 15.33
N ALA A 38 39.48 -4.42 16.31
CA ALA A 38 39.08 -5.30 17.41
C ALA A 38 38.08 -4.65 18.36
N THR A 39 38.38 -3.44 18.86
CA THR A 39 37.51 -2.69 19.79
C THR A 39 36.17 -2.34 19.13
N ALA A 40 36.20 -1.89 17.87
CA ALA A 40 34.98 -1.57 17.13
C ALA A 40 34.08 -2.80 16.90
N SER A 41 34.66 -4.00 16.72
CA SER A 41 33.90 -5.24 16.58
C SER A 41 33.22 -5.68 17.88
N MET A 42 33.87 -5.44 19.03
CA MET A 42 33.37 -5.83 20.35
C MET A 42 32.21 -4.93 20.80
N ASP A 43 32.27 -3.65 20.43
CA ASP A 43 31.23 -2.67 20.71
C ASP A 43 29.96 -2.91 19.87
N MET A 44 30.10 -3.26 18.59
CA MET A 44 28.97 -3.60 17.72
C MET A 44 28.20 -4.82 18.20
N ARG A 45 28.88 -5.86 18.73
CA ARG A 45 28.19 -7.03 19.30
C ARG A 45 27.34 -6.68 20.51
N THR A 46 27.84 -5.78 21.37
CA THR A 46 27.11 -5.33 22.56
C THR A 46 25.87 -4.54 22.17
N ILE A 47 26.00 -3.62 21.21
CA ILE A 47 24.88 -2.87 20.65
C ILE A 47 23.84 -3.82 20.07
N ALA A 48 24.26 -4.76 19.21
CA ALA A 48 23.32 -5.70 18.62
C ALA A 48 22.71 -6.65 19.67
N LYS A 49 23.43 -7.02 20.74
CA LYS A 49 22.88 -7.81 21.86
C LYS A 49 21.79 -7.05 22.60
N PHE A 50 21.91 -5.73 22.73
CA PHE A 50 20.85 -4.88 23.24
C PHE A 50 19.64 -4.86 22.28
N LEU A 51 19.88 -4.72 20.97
CA LEU A 51 18.83 -4.72 19.94
C LEU A 51 18.00 -6.01 19.95
N CYS A 52 18.64 -7.17 20.18
CA CYS A 52 18.00 -8.47 20.34
C CYS A 52 16.99 -8.56 21.48
N GLN A 53 17.15 -7.73 22.52
CA GLN A 53 16.21 -7.73 23.62
C GLN A 53 14.88 -7.08 23.23
N MET A 54 14.84 -6.33 22.12
CA MET A 54 13.70 -5.53 21.68
C MET A 54 13.13 -4.69 22.83
N LYS A 55 14.04 -4.11 23.63
CA LYS A 55 13.74 -3.19 24.72
C LYS A 55 14.08 -1.78 24.27
N VAL A 56 13.26 -0.83 24.69
CA VAL A 56 13.56 0.59 24.48
C VAL A 56 14.79 0.98 25.30
N THR A 57 15.67 1.81 24.74
CA THR A 57 16.82 2.36 25.49
C THR A 57 16.36 3.19 26.67
N LYS A 58 15.31 4.00 26.46
CA LYS A 58 14.59 4.75 27.48
C LYS A 58 13.10 4.84 27.13
N PRO A 59 12.19 4.97 28.12
CA PRO A 59 10.76 5.10 27.86
C PRO A 59 10.41 6.27 26.92
N GLU A 60 11.17 7.36 26.98
CA GLU A 60 10.90 8.60 26.23
C GLU A 60 11.09 8.45 24.71
N VAL A 61 11.81 7.39 24.29
CA VAL A 61 12.03 7.04 22.88
C VAL A 61 10.78 6.44 22.25
N LEU A 62 9.90 5.85 23.06
CA LEU A 62 8.64 5.28 22.61
C LEU A 62 7.64 6.39 22.31
N ARG A 63 7.74 6.97 21.11
CA ARG A 63 6.94 8.11 20.68
C ARG A 63 6.02 7.76 19.52
N ALA A 64 4.86 8.39 19.49
CA ALA A 64 3.92 8.31 18.38
C ALA A 64 3.26 9.66 18.13
N THR A 65 2.65 9.83 16.97
CA THR A 65 1.89 11.02 16.62
C THR A 65 0.45 10.63 16.25
N PRO A 66 -0.58 11.44 16.58
CA PRO A 66 -1.92 11.20 16.07
C PRO A 66 -1.94 11.19 14.53
N GLU A 67 -2.63 10.23 13.91
CA GLU A 67 -2.70 10.09 12.43
C GLU A 67 -3.00 11.40 11.70
N TYR A 68 -3.97 12.17 12.21
CA TYR A 68 -4.38 13.44 11.59
C TYR A 68 -3.25 14.50 11.59
N ARG A 69 -2.32 14.46 12.56
CA ARG A 69 -1.16 15.36 12.61
C ARG A 69 -0.12 14.97 11.58
N ALA A 70 0.11 13.66 11.40
CA ALA A 70 0.97 13.17 10.32
C ALA A 70 0.42 13.56 8.93
N LEU A 71 -0.90 13.62 8.76
CA LEU A 71 -1.53 14.05 7.50
C LEU A 71 -1.77 15.57 7.39
N GLN A 72 -1.42 16.35 8.42
CA GLN A 72 -1.66 17.79 8.43
C GLN A 72 -0.86 18.52 7.33
N GLY A 73 -1.47 19.57 6.78
CA GLY A 73 -0.88 20.36 5.71
C GLY A 73 -0.61 19.49 4.48
N CYS A 74 -1.60 18.69 4.08
CA CYS A 74 -1.55 17.70 3.00
C CYS A 74 -0.34 16.76 3.14
N GLY A 75 -0.18 16.13 4.31
CA GLY A 75 0.91 15.22 4.61
C GLY A 75 2.28 15.88 4.54
N ARG A 76 2.44 17.05 5.15
CA ARG A 76 3.73 17.77 5.16
C ARG A 76 4.86 16.91 5.72
N SER A 77 4.61 16.05 6.71
CA SER A 77 5.63 15.14 7.26
C SER A 77 6.17 14.14 6.23
N LEU A 78 5.35 13.79 5.23
CA LEU A 78 5.70 12.87 4.15
C LEU A 78 6.34 13.59 2.93
N ARG A 79 6.45 14.92 2.96
CA ARG A 79 6.91 15.73 1.81
C ARG A 79 8.12 16.59 2.18
N GLY A 80 9.12 16.64 1.29
CA GLY A 80 10.22 17.61 1.34
C GLY A 80 11.08 17.53 2.60
N ASN A 81 11.70 18.66 2.96
CA ASN A 81 12.54 18.83 4.16
C ASN A 81 11.90 19.86 5.11
N PRO A 82 10.78 19.52 5.76
CA PRO A 82 10.22 20.37 6.81
C PRO A 82 11.20 20.49 7.98
N ASP A 83 11.09 21.57 8.75
CA ASP A 83 11.83 21.75 10.00
C ASP A 83 11.66 20.51 10.91
N PRO A 84 12.74 19.72 11.13
CA PRO A 84 12.62 18.46 11.83
C PRO A 84 12.25 18.63 13.31
N MET A 85 12.65 19.74 13.93
CA MET A 85 12.27 20.04 15.32
C MET A 85 10.77 20.30 15.45
N ARG A 86 10.20 21.01 14.46
CA ARG A 86 8.75 21.23 14.39
C ARG A 86 7.99 19.93 14.16
N LEU A 87 8.50 19.02 13.34
CA LEU A 87 7.90 17.70 13.18
C LEU A 87 7.96 16.89 14.47
N PHE A 88 9.11 16.85 15.13
CA PHE A 88 9.30 16.09 16.36
C PHE A 88 8.32 16.49 17.47
N LYS A 89 8.04 17.80 17.60
CA LYS A 89 7.02 18.36 18.52
C LYS A 89 5.58 17.89 18.25
N LEU A 90 5.30 17.27 17.10
CA LEU A 90 3.99 16.66 16.81
C LEU A 90 3.83 15.27 17.42
N SER A 91 4.93 14.63 17.81
CA SER A 91 4.94 13.36 18.52
C SER A 91 4.89 13.54 20.04
N GLN A 92 4.40 12.52 20.73
CA GLN A 92 4.37 12.43 22.18
C GLN A 92 4.75 11.02 22.62
N GLU A 93 5.20 10.90 23.87
CA GLU A 93 5.49 9.60 24.49
C GLU A 93 4.21 8.78 24.64
N VAL A 94 4.32 7.48 24.40
CA VAL A 94 3.23 6.52 24.49
C VAL A 94 3.75 5.21 25.07
N ASP A 95 2.88 4.47 25.76
CA ASP A 95 3.22 3.12 26.21
C ASP A 95 3.10 2.07 25.08
N VAL A 96 2.25 2.35 24.09
CA VAL A 96 1.91 1.45 22.99
C VAL A 96 1.67 2.25 21.71
N ILE A 97 2.12 1.71 20.58
CA ILE A 97 1.89 2.28 19.25
C ILE A 97 0.70 1.56 18.62
N ASP A 98 -0.34 2.29 18.19
CA ASP A 98 -1.51 1.66 17.56
C ASP A 98 -1.15 1.09 16.18
N GLU A 99 -0.32 1.80 15.41
CA GLU A 99 0.10 1.35 14.07
C GLU A 99 1.48 1.91 13.68
N PHE A 100 2.36 1.04 13.19
CA PHE A 100 3.66 1.42 12.64
C PHE A 100 3.55 1.66 11.13
N TRP A 101 3.91 2.85 10.64
CA TRP A 101 3.90 3.17 9.21
C TRP A 101 5.25 2.93 8.57
N SER A 102 5.41 1.80 7.90
CA SER A 102 6.61 1.53 7.10
C SER A 102 6.40 1.93 5.64
N HIS A 103 7.39 2.62 5.08
CA HIS A 103 7.34 3.11 3.70
C HIS A 103 8.74 3.41 3.17
N SER A 104 8.89 3.42 1.85
CA SER A 104 10.10 3.96 1.21
C SER A 104 10.01 5.49 1.12
N TRP A 105 11.11 6.21 1.32
CA TRP A 105 11.16 7.66 1.08
C TRP A 105 11.33 8.04 -0.41
N HIS A 106 11.64 7.07 -1.30
CA HIS A 106 11.91 7.33 -2.72
C HIS A 106 10.64 7.40 -3.57
N GLY A 107 9.60 6.64 -3.20
CA GLY A 107 8.33 6.70 -3.93
C GLY A 107 7.60 8.03 -3.74
N GLU A 108 6.74 8.35 -4.70
CA GLU A 108 5.99 9.61 -4.72
C GLU A 108 5.12 9.83 -3.46
N SER A 109 5.42 10.86 -2.69
CA SER A 109 4.73 11.17 -1.43
C SER A 109 3.23 11.40 -1.58
N TRP A 110 2.78 12.04 -2.67
CA TRP A 110 1.37 12.36 -2.86
C TRP A 110 0.50 11.10 -2.98
N LYS A 111 1.03 10.00 -3.55
CA LYS A 111 0.33 8.71 -3.64
C LYS A 111 0.12 8.12 -2.24
N LYS A 112 1.14 8.18 -1.38
CA LYS A 112 1.08 7.77 0.03
C LYS A 112 0.05 8.58 0.81
N ILE A 113 0.06 9.90 0.63
CA ILE A 113 -0.87 10.81 1.29
C ILE A 113 -2.31 10.49 0.90
N LEU A 114 -2.60 10.36 -0.40
CA LEU A 114 -3.94 10.00 -0.86
C LEU A 114 -4.37 8.62 -0.34
N LEU A 115 -3.48 7.63 -0.36
CA LEU A 115 -3.76 6.32 0.20
C LEU A 115 -4.12 6.41 1.68
N LEU A 116 -3.35 7.14 2.47
CA LEU A 116 -3.60 7.32 3.90
C LEU A 116 -4.91 8.07 4.16
N LEU A 117 -5.22 9.13 3.40
CA LEU A 117 -6.51 9.83 3.51
C LEU A 117 -7.69 8.88 3.25
N VAL A 118 -7.60 8.09 2.17
CA VAL A 118 -8.65 7.10 1.84
C VAL A 118 -8.75 6.01 2.92
N LEU A 119 -7.63 5.46 3.39
CA LEU A 119 -7.61 4.42 4.42
C LEU A 119 -8.21 4.90 5.75
N LYS A 120 -7.82 6.09 6.19
CA LYS A 120 -8.11 6.58 7.55
C LYS A 120 -9.41 7.37 7.61
N ASN A 121 -9.75 8.10 6.56
CA ASN A 121 -10.90 9.01 6.54
C ASN A 121 -12.00 8.55 5.58
N GLY A 122 -11.75 7.58 4.68
CA GLY A 122 -12.69 7.19 3.63
C GLY A 122 -14.04 6.67 4.14
N LYS A 123 -14.06 5.87 5.21
CA LYS A 123 -15.33 5.38 5.81
C LYS A 123 -16.19 6.52 6.34
N ALA A 124 -15.57 7.46 7.06
CA ALA A 124 -16.26 8.65 7.57
C ALA A 124 -16.75 9.53 6.41
N ALA A 125 -15.91 9.74 5.39
CA ALA A 125 -16.26 10.51 4.20
C ALA A 125 -17.47 9.92 3.47
N MET A 126 -17.50 8.60 3.28
CA MET A 126 -18.64 7.90 2.70
C MET A 126 -19.91 8.08 3.54
N ALA A 127 -19.83 7.88 4.87
CA ALA A 127 -20.98 8.01 5.76
C ALA A 127 -21.55 9.44 5.77
N VAL A 128 -20.69 10.45 5.98
CA VAL A 128 -21.10 11.86 6.02
C VAL A 128 -21.59 12.33 4.66
N GLY A 129 -20.94 11.94 3.56
CA GLY A 129 -21.39 12.23 2.21
C GLY A 129 -22.78 11.65 1.92
N THR A 130 -23.03 10.39 2.27
CA THR A 130 -24.34 9.75 2.08
C THR A 130 -25.43 10.36 2.96
N LEU A 131 -25.14 10.72 4.21
CA LEU A 131 -26.09 11.46 5.06
C LEU A 131 -26.42 12.82 4.46
N GLY A 132 -25.40 13.51 3.94
CA GLY A 132 -25.57 14.77 3.20
C GLY A 132 -26.46 14.64 1.97
N ALA A 133 -26.21 13.63 1.15
CA ALA A 133 -27.04 13.32 -0.02
C ALA A 133 -28.48 12.99 0.38
N GLY A 134 -28.69 12.26 1.48
CA GLY A 134 -30.02 11.95 2.03
C GLY A 134 -30.77 13.19 2.51
N LEU A 135 -30.07 14.11 3.20
CA LEU A 135 -30.65 15.39 3.59
C LEU A 135 -31.04 16.23 2.36
N ALA A 136 -30.16 16.32 1.36
CA ALA A 136 -30.45 17.02 0.11
C ALA A 136 -31.66 16.42 -0.62
N MET A 137 -31.76 15.09 -0.68
CA MET A 137 -32.92 14.36 -1.23
C MET A 137 -34.22 14.79 -0.53
N PHE A 138 -34.21 14.79 0.81
CA PHE A 138 -35.38 15.18 1.61
C PHE A 138 -35.77 16.64 1.40
N LEU A 139 -34.80 17.57 1.44
CA LEU A 139 -35.04 19.00 1.25
C LEU A 139 -35.58 19.31 -0.17
N PHE A 140 -35.13 18.57 -1.19
CA PHE A 140 -35.66 18.67 -2.54
C PHE A 140 -37.09 18.16 -2.62
N MET A 141 -37.39 16.98 -2.07
CA MET A 141 -38.75 16.44 -2.02
C MET A 141 -39.72 17.34 -1.25
N ALA A 142 -39.24 18.06 -0.24
CA ALA A 142 -40.01 19.04 0.52
C ALA A 142 -40.23 20.38 -0.22
N GLY A 143 -39.69 20.55 -1.43
CA GLY A 143 -39.78 21.79 -2.21
C GLY A 143 -38.91 22.94 -1.68
N ILE A 144 -37.98 22.67 -0.75
CA ILE A 144 -37.08 23.68 -0.18
C ILE A 144 -35.91 23.94 -1.13
N LEU A 145 -35.34 22.89 -1.72
CA LEU A 145 -34.30 23.02 -2.74
C LEU A 145 -34.93 23.16 -4.13
N PRO A 146 -34.47 24.11 -4.96
CA PRO A 146 -35.05 24.33 -6.27
C PRO A 146 -34.67 23.21 -7.24
N GLY A 147 -35.60 22.83 -8.12
CA GLY A 147 -35.29 22.03 -9.30
C GLY A 147 -35.25 22.88 -10.57
N LYS A 148 -34.61 22.36 -11.62
CA LYS A 148 -34.63 22.99 -12.95
C LYS A 148 -35.56 22.21 -13.87
N TYR A 149 -36.48 22.92 -14.53
CA TYR A 149 -37.24 22.34 -15.62
C TYR A 149 -36.33 22.22 -16.86
N ASN A 150 -36.17 21.00 -17.37
CA ASN A 150 -35.45 20.80 -18.62
C ASN A 150 -36.45 20.99 -19.78
N ALA A 151 -36.46 22.18 -20.39
CA ALA A 151 -37.21 22.43 -21.60
C ALA A 151 -36.64 21.56 -22.74
N GLY A 152 -37.30 20.45 -23.09
CA GLY A 152 -36.86 19.54 -24.14
C GLY A 152 -37.21 18.06 -23.95
N ARG A 153 -37.40 17.59 -22.71
CA ARG A 153 -38.00 16.27 -22.49
C ARG A 153 -39.52 16.39 -22.65
N ASP A 154 -40.18 15.34 -23.16
CA ASP A 154 -41.65 15.25 -23.32
C ASP A 154 -42.47 15.41 -22.01
N TYR A 155 -41.79 15.64 -20.90
CA TYR A 155 -42.36 16.00 -19.61
C TYR A 155 -41.59 17.24 -19.10
N ASP A 156 -42.30 18.23 -18.57
CA ASP A 156 -41.78 19.31 -17.71
C ASP A 156 -41.20 18.72 -16.41
N ALA A 157 -40.24 17.79 -16.55
CA ALA A 157 -39.69 17.01 -15.48
C ALA A 157 -38.67 17.89 -14.75
N LEU A 158 -38.96 18.11 -13.47
CA LEU A 158 -38.08 18.76 -12.53
C LEU A 158 -36.76 17.96 -12.43
N ASN A 159 -35.62 18.61 -12.62
CA ASN A 159 -34.30 17.99 -12.54
C ASN A 159 -33.59 18.39 -11.24
N SER A 160 -32.78 17.48 -10.68
CA SER A 160 -32.00 17.64 -9.46
C SER A 160 -30.60 17.04 -9.61
N CYS A 161 -29.61 17.69 -8.99
CA CYS A 161 -28.28 17.15 -8.73
C CYS A 161 -27.80 17.43 -7.31
N TRP A 162 -28.73 17.79 -6.42
CA TRP A 162 -28.41 18.20 -5.06
C TRP A 162 -27.82 17.06 -4.24
N CYS A 163 -28.29 15.82 -4.43
CA CYS A 163 -27.77 14.67 -3.72
C CYS A 163 -26.30 14.42 -4.08
N VAL A 164 -25.98 14.39 -5.38
CA VAL A 164 -24.59 14.21 -5.85
C VAL A 164 -23.68 15.33 -5.40
N TRP A 165 -24.06 16.59 -5.60
CA TRP A 165 -23.21 17.73 -5.21
C TRP A 165 -22.95 17.79 -3.71
N THR A 166 -24.01 17.64 -2.91
CA THR A 166 -23.90 17.67 -1.44
C THR A 166 -23.08 16.49 -0.94
N GLY A 167 -23.31 15.30 -1.49
CA GLY A 167 -22.53 14.10 -1.17
C GLY A 167 -21.05 14.26 -1.47
N ILE A 168 -20.70 14.73 -2.68
CA ILE A 168 -19.30 14.97 -3.08
C ILE A 168 -18.64 16.01 -2.17
N LEU A 169 -19.32 17.13 -1.92
CA LEU A 169 -18.79 18.22 -1.11
C LEU A 169 -18.47 17.74 0.31
N LEU A 170 -19.46 17.14 0.98
CA LEU A 170 -19.31 16.70 2.36
C LEU A 170 -18.35 15.51 2.50
N ALA A 171 -18.34 14.57 1.54
CA ALA A 171 -17.34 13.52 1.51
C ALA A 171 -15.92 14.07 1.32
N SER A 172 -15.73 15.05 0.42
CA SER A 172 -14.40 15.64 0.16
C SER A 172 -13.88 16.42 1.37
N VAL A 173 -14.74 17.24 1.99
CA VAL A 173 -14.40 17.96 3.23
C VAL A 173 -14.06 16.96 4.34
N THR A 174 -14.87 15.92 4.51
CA THR A 174 -14.62 14.89 5.53
C THR A 174 -13.34 14.12 5.24
N LEU A 175 -13.07 13.74 3.99
CA LEU A 175 -11.87 13.01 3.61
C LEU A 175 -10.60 13.78 3.97
N VAL A 176 -10.59 15.11 3.79
CA VAL A 176 -9.44 15.97 4.06
C VAL A 176 -9.31 16.36 5.53
N PHE A 177 -10.43 16.64 6.21
CA PHE A 177 -10.44 17.27 7.53
C PHE A 177 -10.83 16.34 8.70
N TRP A 178 -11.19 15.08 8.43
CA TRP A 178 -11.48 14.13 9.50
C TRP A 178 -10.23 13.83 10.34
N LYS A 179 -10.41 13.85 11.67
CA LYS A 179 -9.32 13.78 12.64
C LYS A 179 -9.30 12.44 13.38
N THR A 180 -8.74 11.41 12.76
CA THR A 180 -8.53 10.12 13.43
C THR A 180 -7.44 10.25 14.50
N ARG A 181 -7.73 9.75 15.71
CA ARG A 181 -6.87 9.92 16.90
C ARG A 181 -5.94 8.74 17.20
N LYS A 182 -5.86 7.75 16.32
CA LYS A 182 -4.91 6.63 16.49
C LYS A 182 -3.48 7.15 16.53
N MET A 183 -2.67 6.56 17.40
CA MET A 183 -1.28 6.91 17.63
C MET A 183 -0.40 6.09 16.69
N VAL A 184 0.25 6.75 15.75
CA VAL A 184 1.07 6.10 14.74
C VAL A 184 2.53 6.46 14.87
N PHE A 185 3.39 5.47 14.62
CA PHE A 185 4.82 5.71 14.46
C PHE A 185 5.11 6.07 13.00
N LEU A 186 5.72 7.24 12.83
CA LEU A 186 6.29 7.71 11.57
C LEU A 186 7.69 8.26 11.90
N ASP A 187 8.72 7.60 11.40
CA ASP A 187 10.15 7.86 11.65
C ASP A 187 10.50 9.36 11.69
N ARG A 188 10.17 10.14 10.65
CA ARG A 188 10.50 11.58 10.61
C ARG A 188 9.79 12.45 11.65
N VAL A 189 8.70 11.96 12.23
CA VAL A 189 7.90 12.68 13.22
C VAL A 189 8.23 12.21 14.64
N CYS A 190 8.51 10.92 14.81
CA CYS A 190 8.65 10.29 16.11
C CYS A 190 10.11 10.16 16.55
N VAL A 191 11.06 10.30 15.63
CA VAL A 191 12.50 10.32 15.93
C VAL A 191 13.01 11.76 15.84
N ASN A 192 13.74 12.20 16.87
CA ASN A 192 14.41 13.49 16.83
C ASN A 192 15.50 13.45 15.76
N GLN A 193 15.32 14.21 14.68
CA GLN A 193 16.28 14.23 13.57
C GLN A 193 17.41 15.24 13.76
N VAL A 194 17.34 16.07 14.80
CA VAL A 194 18.31 17.15 15.08
C VAL A 194 19.33 16.71 16.13
N ASP A 195 18.88 16.05 17.19
CA ASP A 195 19.75 15.49 18.21
C ASP A 195 20.23 14.10 17.78
N GLU A 196 21.52 13.98 17.46
CA GLU A 196 22.12 12.72 16.99
C GLU A 196 22.16 11.63 18.08
N ASP A 197 22.16 11.99 19.37
CA ASP A 197 22.11 11.01 20.46
C ASP A 197 20.69 10.44 20.60
N GLU A 198 19.66 11.29 20.57
CA GLU A 198 18.27 10.82 20.59
C GLU A 198 17.91 10.02 19.32
N LYS A 199 18.43 10.45 18.16
CA LYS A 199 18.29 9.73 16.89
C LYS A 199 18.92 8.34 16.97
N CYS A 200 20.13 8.26 17.51
CA CYS A 200 20.81 6.99 17.76
C CYS A 200 19.96 6.11 18.69
N GLU A 201 19.49 6.65 19.82
CA GLU A 201 18.64 5.93 20.77
C GLU A 201 17.37 5.37 20.11
N ALA A 202 16.75 6.13 19.21
CA ALA A 202 15.58 5.69 18.46
C ALA A 202 15.91 4.59 17.43
N VAL A 203 17.00 4.73 16.67
CA VAL A 203 17.48 3.68 15.74
C VAL A 203 17.80 2.41 16.53
N LEU A 204 18.41 2.55 17.70
CA LEU A 204 18.69 1.44 18.61
C LEU A 204 17.44 0.89 19.31
N SER A 205 16.30 1.56 19.21
CA SER A 205 15.04 1.10 19.79
C SER A 205 14.07 0.59 18.72
N ILE A 206 14.45 0.53 17.43
CA ILE A 206 13.54 0.18 16.33
C ILE A 206 12.89 -1.20 16.52
N GLY A 207 13.62 -2.18 17.04
CA GLY A 207 13.06 -3.49 17.35
C GLY A 207 12.01 -3.47 18.45
N ALA A 208 12.22 -2.62 19.46
CA ALA A 208 11.26 -2.40 20.52
C ALA A 208 10.03 -1.64 20.01
N LEU A 209 10.23 -0.62 19.16
CA LEU A 209 9.17 0.13 18.51
C LEU A 209 8.26 -0.80 17.69
N LEU A 210 8.85 -1.66 16.86
CA LEU A 210 8.10 -2.68 16.10
C LEU A 210 7.34 -3.63 17.02
N LYS A 211 8.00 -4.19 18.04
CA LYS A 211 7.37 -5.12 19.01
C LYS A 211 6.24 -4.46 19.83
N SER A 212 6.34 -3.16 20.12
CA SER A 212 5.33 -2.37 20.84
C SER A 212 4.18 -1.90 19.94
N SER A 213 4.26 -2.13 18.63
CA SER A 213 3.24 -1.72 17.68
C SER A 213 2.15 -2.78 17.54
N GLN A 214 0.89 -2.41 17.75
CA GLN A 214 -0.24 -3.35 17.66
C GLN A 214 -0.53 -3.80 16.21
N ALA A 215 -0.22 -2.94 15.26
CA ALA A 215 -0.37 -3.19 13.83
C ALA A 215 0.79 -2.55 13.05
N MET A 216 1.04 -3.04 11.83
CA MET A 216 1.96 -2.42 10.87
C MET A 216 1.22 -2.15 9.57
N LEU A 217 1.30 -0.91 9.09
CA LEU A 217 0.83 -0.51 7.77
C LEU A 217 2.04 -0.30 6.86
N VAL A 218 2.13 -1.10 5.81
CA VAL A 218 3.16 -0.96 4.78
C VAL A 218 2.57 -0.20 3.59
N LEU A 219 3.07 1.02 3.36
CA LEU A 219 2.74 1.83 2.18
C LEU A 219 3.65 1.41 1.04
N TRP A 220 3.26 0.36 0.34
CA TRP A 220 4.08 -0.29 -0.66
C TRP A 220 4.16 0.50 -1.97
N ASP A 221 5.37 0.63 -2.49
CA ASP A 221 5.67 1.09 -3.84
C ASP A 221 6.82 0.24 -4.41
N THR A 222 7.14 0.40 -5.70
CA THR A 222 8.17 -0.39 -6.38
C THR A 222 9.56 -0.27 -5.78
N THR A 223 9.82 0.78 -5.01
CA THR A 223 11.13 1.00 -4.37
C THR A 223 11.20 0.39 -2.97
N TYR A 224 10.08 -0.07 -2.40
CA TYR A 224 10.02 -0.57 -1.03
C TYR A 224 10.99 -1.74 -0.79
N VAL A 225 10.95 -2.75 -1.68
CA VAL A 225 11.77 -3.96 -1.55
C VAL A 225 13.24 -3.74 -1.92
N GLU A 226 13.57 -2.60 -2.53
CA GLU A 226 14.95 -2.21 -2.82
C GLU A 226 15.65 -1.65 -1.57
N ARG A 227 14.92 -1.31 -0.51
CA ARG A 227 15.47 -0.63 0.67
C ARG A 227 15.70 -1.60 1.81
N LEU A 228 16.94 -1.69 2.27
CA LEU A 228 17.34 -2.62 3.33
C LEU A 228 16.52 -2.43 4.61
N TRP A 229 16.34 -1.19 5.07
CA TRP A 229 15.53 -0.88 6.26
C TRP A 229 14.07 -1.31 6.12
N CYS A 230 13.42 -1.02 4.98
CA CYS A 230 12.01 -1.35 4.78
C CYS A 230 11.75 -2.86 4.79
N VAL A 231 12.65 -3.63 4.17
CA VAL A 231 12.57 -5.10 4.18
C VAL A 231 12.88 -5.66 5.56
N PHE A 232 13.91 -5.12 6.23
CA PHE A 232 14.24 -5.48 7.60
C PHE A 232 13.08 -5.22 8.55
N GLU A 233 12.45 -4.05 8.53
CA GLU A 233 11.29 -3.70 9.37
C GLU A 233 10.13 -4.69 9.18
N LEU A 234 9.80 -5.03 7.93
CA LEU A 234 8.71 -5.95 7.62
C LEU A 234 9.01 -7.36 8.13
N ALA A 235 10.22 -7.87 7.85
CA ALA A 235 10.65 -9.19 8.32
C ALA A 235 10.71 -9.25 9.85
N ALA A 236 11.28 -8.22 10.48
CA ALA A 236 11.35 -8.04 11.92
C ALA A 236 9.97 -8.03 12.58
N TYR A 237 9.02 -7.32 12.00
CA TYR A 237 7.65 -7.24 12.50
C TYR A 237 6.96 -8.61 12.43
N ILE A 238 7.03 -9.30 11.28
CA ILE A 238 6.46 -10.65 11.12
C ILE A 238 7.07 -11.61 12.16
N LYS A 239 8.40 -11.60 12.29
CA LYS A 239 9.11 -12.48 13.22
C LYS A 239 8.77 -12.21 14.69
N SER A 240 8.66 -10.95 15.09
CA SER A 240 8.38 -10.56 16.48
C SER A 240 6.93 -10.82 16.92
N HIS A 241 5.99 -10.90 15.98
CA HIS A 241 4.57 -11.15 16.25
C HIS A 241 4.12 -12.59 15.98
N GLY A 242 5.00 -13.41 15.40
CA GLY A 242 4.74 -14.79 15.03
C GLY A 242 3.55 -14.96 14.09
N ASP A 243 2.99 -16.16 14.03
CA ASP A 243 1.85 -16.51 13.17
C ASP A 243 0.50 -16.05 13.73
N SER A 244 0.48 -15.09 14.65
CA SER A 244 -0.79 -14.58 15.16
C SER A 244 -1.57 -13.89 14.03
N GLU A 245 -2.65 -14.53 13.57
CA GLU A 245 -3.47 -14.04 12.44
C GLU A 245 -3.90 -12.58 12.64
N ASN A 246 -4.16 -12.19 13.89
CA ASN A 246 -4.61 -10.84 14.26
C ASN A 246 -3.51 -9.75 14.21
N ARG A 247 -2.23 -10.10 14.05
CA ARG A 247 -1.13 -9.13 14.03
C ARG A 247 -0.33 -9.12 12.73
N GLN A 248 -0.87 -9.71 11.68
CA GLN A 248 -0.27 -9.68 10.35
C GLN A 248 -0.13 -8.22 9.85
N PRO A 249 0.98 -7.86 9.19
CA PRO A 249 1.15 -6.52 8.62
C PRO A 249 0.08 -6.28 7.55
N THR A 250 -0.48 -5.07 7.48
CA THR A 250 -1.40 -4.66 6.41
C THR A 250 -0.58 -3.99 5.31
N ILE A 251 -0.50 -4.62 4.14
CA ILE A 251 0.25 -4.11 3.00
C ILE A 251 -0.73 -3.48 2.00
N ARG A 252 -0.50 -2.20 1.67
CA ARG A 252 -1.37 -1.45 0.76
C ARG A 252 -0.52 -0.72 -0.30
N PRO A 253 -0.83 -0.91 -1.58
CA PRO A 253 -0.09 -0.25 -2.62
C PRO A 253 -0.47 1.23 -2.70
N THR A 254 0.54 2.10 -2.75
CA THR A 254 0.36 3.55 -2.76
C THR A 254 -0.51 4.05 -3.92
N LEU A 255 -0.58 3.30 -5.03
CA LEU A 255 -1.44 3.61 -6.17
C LEU A 255 -2.95 3.42 -5.89
N LEU A 256 -3.31 2.65 -4.87
CA LEU A 256 -4.71 2.41 -4.51
C LEU A 256 -5.44 3.70 -4.15
N GLY A 257 -4.78 4.63 -3.44
CA GLY A 257 -5.34 5.94 -3.11
C GLY A 257 -5.76 6.76 -4.34
N PRO A 258 -4.81 7.08 -5.25
CA PRO A 258 -5.10 7.74 -6.51
C PRO A 258 -6.18 7.03 -7.34
N CYS A 259 -6.11 5.71 -7.51
CA CYS A 259 -7.12 4.96 -8.26
C CYS A 259 -8.52 5.09 -7.64
N THR A 260 -8.61 5.07 -6.31
CA THR A 260 -9.88 5.28 -5.59
C THR A 260 -10.46 6.64 -5.87
N CYS A 261 -9.64 7.68 -5.78
CA CYS A 261 -10.06 9.05 -6.07
C CYS A 261 -10.50 9.19 -7.53
N SER A 262 -9.77 8.58 -8.47
CA SER A 262 -10.12 8.58 -9.90
C SER A 262 -11.44 7.87 -10.17
N VAL A 263 -11.72 6.73 -9.51
CA VAL A 263 -13.00 6.03 -9.63
C VAL A 263 -14.13 6.87 -9.04
N ALA A 264 -13.94 7.49 -7.87
CA ALA A 264 -14.92 8.37 -7.25
C ALA A 264 -15.24 9.58 -8.12
N VAL A 265 -14.21 10.26 -8.66
CA VAL A 265 -14.40 11.38 -9.58
C VAL A 265 -15.05 10.92 -10.88
N GLY A 266 -14.62 9.80 -11.45
CA GLY A 266 -15.19 9.26 -12.69
C GLY A 266 -16.67 8.91 -12.56
N THR A 267 -17.05 8.24 -11.46
CA THR A 267 -18.47 7.91 -11.18
C THR A 267 -19.31 9.14 -10.84
N ALA A 268 -18.77 10.09 -10.08
CA ALA A 268 -19.41 11.38 -9.82
C ALA A 268 -19.69 12.15 -11.11
N MET A 269 -18.68 12.29 -11.97
CA MET A 269 -18.83 12.97 -13.25
C MET A 269 -19.80 12.25 -14.18
N PHE A 270 -19.76 10.90 -14.21
CA PHE A 270 -20.74 10.11 -14.94
C PHE A 270 -22.17 10.40 -14.49
N MET A 271 -22.43 10.40 -13.17
CA MET A 271 -23.77 10.69 -12.65
C MET A 271 -24.20 12.14 -12.90
N LEU A 272 -23.30 13.11 -12.75
CA LEU A 272 -23.59 14.51 -13.07
C LEU A 272 -23.97 14.69 -14.55
N VAL A 273 -23.23 14.07 -15.46
CA VAL A 273 -23.56 14.11 -16.90
C VAL A 273 -24.88 13.38 -17.17
N ALA A 274 -25.12 12.21 -16.58
CA ALA A 274 -26.38 11.49 -16.74
C ALA A 274 -27.61 12.28 -16.24
N LEU A 275 -27.45 13.09 -15.19
CA LEU A 275 -28.52 13.94 -14.66
C LEU A 275 -28.70 15.22 -15.48
N MET A 276 -27.61 15.83 -15.95
CA MET A 276 -27.65 17.18 -16.54
C MET A 276 -27.64 17.20 -18.07
N ALA A 277 -27.23 16.13 -18.74
CA ALA A 277 -27.10 16.14 -20.20
C ALA A 277 -28.47 16.23 -20.90
N PRO A 278 -28.58 17.03 -21.97
CA PRO A 278 -29.75 17.06 -22.82
C PRO A 278 -29.77 15.79 -23.67
N PHE A 279 -30.61 14.83 -23.30
CA PHE A 279 -30.77 13.57 -24.05
C PHE A 279 -31.71 13.70 -25.26
N ASP A 280 -32.25 14.89 -25.50
CA ASP A 280 -33.07 15.22 -26.69
C ASP A 280 -32.25 15.01 -27.97
N ASN A 281 -30.92 15.20 -27.88
CA ASN A 281 -29.97 14.68 -28.86
C ASN A 281 -29.23 13.47 -28.24
N PRO A 282 -29.67 12.23 -28.51
CA PRO A 282 -29.09 11.05 -27.89
C PRO A 282 -27.61 10.86 -28.26
N LEU A 283 -27.21 11.24 -29.48
CA LEU A 283 -25.80 11.16 -29.90
C LEU A 283 -24.92 12.09 -29.07
N LEU A 284 -25.36 13.33 -28.83
CA LEU A 284 -24.62 14.29 -28.01
C LEU A 284 -24.58 13.84 -26.55
N GLY A 285 -25.72 13.45 -25.98
CA GLY A 285 -25.82 12.98 -24.59
C GLY A 285 -24.92 11.77 -24.33
N VAL A 286 -24.96 10.77 -25.22
CA VAL A 286 -24.08 9.60 -25.17
C VAL A 286 -22.62 10.00 -25.35
N SER A 287 -22.30 10.86 -26.33
CA SER A 287 -20.91 11.30 -26.55
C SER A 287 -20.32 12.02 -25.35
N LEU A 288 -21.10 12.88 -24.66
CA LEU A 288 -20.70 13.55 -23.43
C LEU A 288 -20.48 12.55 -22.29
N LEU A 289 -21.41 11.60 -22.13
CA LEU A 289 -21.31 10.57 -21.10
C LEU A 289 -20.06 9.71 -21.29
N LEU A 290 -19.78 9.29 -22.54
CA LEU A 290 -18.61 8.51 -22.90
C LEU A 290 -17.32 9.31 -22.76
N GLY A 291 -17.28 10.54 -23.27
CA GLY A 291 -16.08 11.39 -23.24
C GLY A 291 -15.64 11.72 -21.81
N VAL A 292 -16.56 12.17 -20.96
CA VAL A 292 -16.25 12.60 -19.60
C VAL A 292 -15.86 11.41 -18.71
N SER A 293 -16.61 10.31 -18.79
CA SER A 293 -16.31 9.10 -18.00
C SER A 293 -14.97 8.47 -18.41
N SER A 294 -14.63 8.51 -19.71
CA SER A 294 -13.38 7.93 -20.23
C SER A 294 -12.13 8.53 -19.61
N VAL A 295 -12.12 9.81 -19.19
CA VAL A 295 -10.95 10.43 -18.57
C VAL A 295 -10.61 9.76 -17.24
N GLY A 296 -11.60 9.58 -16.37
CA GLY A 296 -11.41 8.92 -15.07
C GLY A 296 -11.01 7.45 -15.21
N PHE A 297 -11.69 6.73 -16.12
CA PHE A 297 -11.39 5.32 -16.38
C PHE A 297 -10.04 5.12 -17.07
N PHE A 298 -9.58 6.06 -17.91
CA PHE A 298 -8.24 6.01 -18.52
C PHE A 298 -7.13 6.14 -17.49
N ALA A 299 -7.25 7.12 -16.59
CA ALA A 299 -6.31 7.26 -15.48
C ALA A 299 -6.29 6.00 -14.60
N ALA A 300 -7.46 5.44 -14.31
CA ALA A 300 -7.55 4.17 -13.58
C ALA A 300 -6.88 3.02 -14.37
N ALA A 301 -7.16 2.85 -15.67
CA ALA A 301 -6.59 1.79 -16.51
C ALA A 301 -5.06 1.83 -16.49
N ALA A 302 -4.50 3.02 -16.72
CA ALA A 302 -3.07 3.26 -16.69
C ALA A 302 -2.48 2.93 -15.32
N GLY A 303 -3.18 3.31 -14.24
CA GLY A 303 -2.83 2.97 -12.87
C GLY A 303 -2.77 1.46 -12.65
N PHE A 304 -3.87 0.74 -12.86
CA PHE A 304 -3.93 -0.71 -12.63
C PHE A 304 -2.92 -1.49 -13.47
N ARG A 305 -2.72 -1.15 -14.74
CA ARG A 305 -1.68 -1.76 -15.58
C ARG A 305 -0.28 -1.51 -15.04
N GLY A 306 0.01 -0.29 -14.58
CA GLY A 306 1.27 0.04 -13.90
C GLY A 306 1.44 -0.76 -12.60
N PHE A 307 0.38 -0.91 -11.82
CA PHE A 307 0.37 -1.68 -10.58
C PHE A 307 0.63 -3.17 -10.79
N TYR A 308 -0.05 -3.81 -11.77
CA TYR A 308 0.17 -5.23 -12.03
C TYR A 308 1.62 -5.52 -12.46
N ARG A 309 2.20 -4.64 -13.29
CA ARG A 309 3.63 -4.70 -13.63
C ARG A 309 4.53 -4.55 -12.40
N ALA A 310 4.21 -3.61 -11.52
CA ALA A 310 4.95 -3.39 -10.28
C ALA A 310 4.93 -4.62 -9.36
N ILE A 311 3.81 -5.34 -9.27
CA ILE A 311 3.74 -6.61 -8.54
C ILE A 311 4.70 -7.63 -9.14
N GLU A 312 4.70 -7.81 -10.46
CA GLU A 312 5.57 -8.79 -11.13
C GLU A 312 7.04 -8.49 -10.86
N THR A 313 7.45 -7.24 -11.04
CA THR A 313 8.81 -6.79 -10.70
C THR A 313 9.14 -7.02 -9.23
N THR A 314 8.20 -6.76 -8.32
CA THR A 314 8.44 -6.97 -6.88
C THR A 314 8.54 -8.46 -6.53
N LYS A 315 7.74 -9.32 -7.18
CA LYS A 315 7.87 -10.78 -7.01
C LYS A 315 9.26 -11.22 -7.43
N GLU A 316 9.75 -10.78 -8.58
CA GLU A 316 11.10 -11.08 -9.08
C GLU A 316 12.20 -10.54 -8.15
N GLN A 317 12.08 -9.28 -7.70
CA GLN A 317 13.02 -8.66 -6.75
C GLN A 317 13.07 -9.40 -5.41
N MET A 318 11.92 -9.90 -4.93
CA MET A 318 11.85 -10.66 -3.68
C MET A 318 12.36 -12.09 -3.84
N MET A 319 12.17 -12.72 -5.01
CA MET A 319 12.75 -14.04 -5.30
C MET A 319 14.27 -13.99 -5.30
N ASN A 320 14.85 -12.93 -5.86
CA ASN A 320 16.29 -12.73 -5.97
C ASN A 320 16.82 -11.73 -4.94
N PHE A 321 16.11 -11.56 -3.82
CA PHE A 321 16.50 -10.58 -2.82
C PHE A 321 17.84 -10.98 -2.19
N SER A 322 18.79 -10.05 -2.19
CA SER A 322 20.00 -10.15 -1.38
C SER A 322 20.21 -8.85 -0.62
N VAL A 323 20.66 -8.99 0.63
CA VAL A 323 21.03 -7.89 1.50
C VAL A 323 22.14 -7.05 0.89
N GLN A 324 23.09 -7.65 0.16
CA GLN A 324 24.16 -6.91 -0.51
C GLN A 324 23.61 -6.00 -1.62
N GLY A 325 22.62 -6.48 -2.38
CA GLY A 325 21.95 -5.72 -3.44
C GLY A 325 20.96 -4.67 -2.94
N ALA A 326 20.47 -4.79 -1.70
CA ALA A 326 19.53 -3.83 -1.11
C ALA A 326 20.19 -2.46 -0.90
N LYS A 327 19.54 -1.37 -1.27
CA LYS A 327 20.03 0.01 -1.14
C LYS A 327 19.95 0.51 0.30
N CYS A 328 20.90 1.38 0.66
CA CYS A 328 20.95 2.01 1.96
C CYS A 328 21.40 3.47 1.81
N ALA A 329 20.61 4.43 2.30
CA ALA A 329 20.85 5.87 2.06
C ALA A 329 22.25 6.32 2.49
N CYS A 330 22.73 5.86 3.65
CA CYS A 330 24.05 6.21 4.15
C CYS A 330 25.19 5.72 3.22
N CYS A 331 25.03 4.55 2.59
CA CYS A 331 26.00 4.00 1.64
C CYS A 331 25.96 4.74 0.30
N ASP A 332 24.75 5.10 -0.16
CA ASP A 332 24.54 5.79 -1.44
C ASP A 332 25.23 7.18 -1.47
N ILE A 333 25.39 7.81 -0.29
CA ILE A 333 26.10 9.10 -0.13
C ILE A 333 27.55 8.94 0.36
N GLY A 334 28.11 7.73 0.33
CA GLY A 334 29.51 7.49 0.73
C GLY A 334 29.81 7.77 2.20
N HIS A 335 28.81 7.67 3.09
CA HIS A 335 28.94 7.95 4.52
C HIS A 335 29.38 9.40 4.86
N THR A 336 29.18 10.35 3.95
CA THR A 336 29.45 11.77 4.19
C THR A 336 28.14 12.53 4.47
N GLY A 337 27.94 13.04 5.68
CA GLY A 337 26.81 13.91 6.04
C GLY A 337 27.29 15.14 6.81
N GLU A 338 26.69 16.32 6.58
CA GLU A 338 26.90 17.62 7.30
C GLU A 338 28.28 17.87 7.96
N GLY A 339 29.38 17.46 7.31
CA GLY A 339 30.75 17.64 7.81
C GLY A 339 31.24 16.61 8.85
N ALA A 340 30.45 15.58 9.18
CA ALA A 340 30.84 14.48 10.07
C ALA A 340 30.70 13.11 9.40
N LEU A 341 31.55 12.17 9.80
CA LEU A 341 31.46 10.78 9.34
C LEU A 341 30.23 10.13 10.00
N MET A 342 29.24 9.75 9.19
CA MET A 342 28.02 9.12 9.72
C MET A 342 28.24 7.62 9.90
N LEU A 343 27.58 7.03 10.90
CA LEU A 343 27.62 5.59 11.07
C LEU A 343 26.89 4.89 9.90
N CYS A 344 27.41 3.74 9.50
CA CYS A 344 26.82 2.97 8.41
C CYS A 344 25.61 2.18 8.90
N ASP A 345 24.40 2.65 8.58
CA ASP A 345 23.15 1.95 8.87
C ASP A 345 23.15 0.49 8.40
N ARG A 346 23.73 0.20 7.22
CA ARG A 346 23.85 -1.17 6.71
C ARG A 346 24.55 -2.07 7.72
N ARG A 347 25.63 -1.60 8.36
CA ARG A 347 26.38 -2.38 9.36
C ARG A 347 25.53 -2.64 10.61
N ILE A 348 24.72 -1.66 11.03
CA ILE A 348 23.77 -1.84 12.14
C ILE A 348 22.76 -2.91 11.78
N VAL A 349 22.06 -2.76 10.64
CA VAL A 349 21.02 -3.70 10.20
C VAL A 349 21.59 -5.11 10.03
N LEU A 350 22.77 -5.25 9.43
CA LEU A 350 23.46 -6.53 9.30
C LEU A 350 23.76 -7.19 10.65
N SER A 351 24.19 -6.39 11.63
CA SER A 351 24.45 -6.90 12.99
C SER A 351 23.14 -7.33 13.67
N CYS A 352 22.04 -6.61 13.45
CA CYS A 352 20.72 -7.02 13.92
C CYS A 352 20.27 -8.33 13.25
N ILE A 353 20.44 -8.43 11.93
CA ILE A 353 20.08 -9.60 11.14
C ILE A 353 20.81 -10.83 11.67
N ASP A 354 22.14 -10.75 11.80
CA ASP A 354 22.98 -11.83 12.29
C ASP A 354 22.51 -12.35 13.65
N GLN A 355 22.20 -11.45 14.58
CA GLN A 355 21.79 -11.88 15.91
C GLN A 355 20.32 -12.33 16.00
N TRP A 356 19.42 -11.74 15.20
CA TRP A 356 17.99 -12.08 15.26
C TRP A 356 17.70 -13.34 14.47
N TYR A 357 18.29 -13.47 13.29
CA TYR A 357 18.07 -14.58 12.35
C TYR A 357 19.15 -15.65 12.42
N GLY A 358 20.26 -15.41 13.11
CA GLY A 358 21.39 -16.35 13.23
C GLY A 358 22.41 -16.19 12.10
N SER A 359 21.98 -15.77 10.91
CA SER A 359 22.86 -15.39 9.81
C SER A 359 22.12 -14.51 8.79
N ILE A 360 22.88 -13.91 7.88
CA ILE A 360 22.35 -13.18 6.72
C ILE A 360 21.58 -14.13 5.80
N ASP A 361 22.08 -15.34 5.58
CA ASP A 361 21.46 -16.32 4.68
C ASP A 361 20.08 -16.76 5.19
N VAL A 362 19.93 -16.98 6.50
CA VAL A 362 18.63 -17.32 7.10
C VAL A 362 17.65 -16.15 6.98
N PHE A 363 18.13 -14.91 7.09
CA PHE A 363 17.31 -13.74 6.84
C PHE A 363 16.88 -13.62 5.37
N GLU A 364 17.81 -13.76 4.43
CA GLU A 364 17.49 -13.75 3.00
C GLU A 364 16.49 -14.84 2.63
N ALA A 365 16.68 -16.07 3.12
CA ALA A 365 15.74 -17.16 2.95
C ALA A 365 14.35 -16.82 3.55
N SER A 366 14.30 -16.20 4.73
CA SER A 366 13.04 -15.73 5.34
C SER A 366 12.35 -14.64 4.51
N VAL A 367 13.12 -13.72 3.92
CA VAL A 367 12.58 -12.68 3.03
C VAL A 367 12.04 -13.30 1.73
N GLN A 368 12.82 -14.18 1.10
CA GLN A 368 12.49 -14.85 -0.15
C GLN A 368 11.29 -15.82 -0.01
N SER A 369 11.02 -16.33 1.19
CA SER A 369 9.87 -17.18 1.51
C SER A 369 8.74 -16.39 2.17
N VAL A 370 8.79 -16.21 3.49
CA VAL A 370 7.72 -15.68 4.34
C VAL A 370 7.28 -14.26 3.95
N VAL A 371 8.24 -13.35 3.75
CA VAL A 371 7.92 -11.96 3.40
C VAL A 371 7.34 -11.89 1.98
N ARG A 372 7.94 -12.61 1.03
CA ARG A 372 7.45 -12.73 -0.35
C ARG A 372 6.03 -13.27 -0.38
N GLU A 373 5.73 -14.34 0.36
CA GLU A 373 4.39 -14.93 0.43
C GLU A 373 3.38 -13.93 1.04
N THR A 374 3.77 -13.24 2.11
CA THR A 374 2.94 -12.21 2.74
C THR A 374 2.59 -11.07 1.77
N LEU A 375 3.58 -10.59 1.01
CA LEU A 375 3.38 -9.61 -0.05
C LEU A 375 2.50 -10.15 -1.17
N ALA A 376 2.78 -11.36 -1.67
CA ALA A 376 2.05 -11.96 -2.78
C ALA A 376 0.58 -12.23 -2.44
N ARG A 377 0.29 -12.67 -1.21
CA ARG A 377 -1.06 -12.87 -0.70
C ARG A 377 -1.85 -11.57 -0.65
N GLN A 378 -1.27 -10.51 -0.08
CA GLN A 378 -1.99 -9.24 0.11
C GLN A 378 -2.08 -8.37 -1.14
N LEU A 379 -1.07 -8.41 -2.03
CA LEU A 379 -1.08 -7.64 -3.26
C LEU A 379 -1.72 -8.40 -4.44
N GLY A 380 -1.69 -9.74 -4.41
CA GLY A 380 -2.11 -10.59 -5.52
C GLY A 380 -3.56 -11.06 -5.50
N GLN A 381 -4.22 -11.16 -4.34
CA GLN A 381 -5.58 -11.71 -4.25
C GLN A 381 -6.65 -10.71 -4.69
N ASP A 382 -6.64 -9.49 -4.14
CA ASP A 382 -7.63 -8.46 -4.45
C ASP A 382 -6.94 -7.09 -4.50
N VAL A 383 -6.64 -6.61 -5.70
CA VAL A 383 -6.05 -5.26 -5.88
C VAL A 383 -6.95 -4.18 -5.28
N PHE A 384 -8.26 -4.39 -5.40
CA PHE A 384 -9.28 -3.45 -4.98
C PHE A 384 -10.35 -4.20 -4.18
N PRO A 385 -10.24 -4.24 -2.84
CA PRO A 385 -11.21 -4.94 -2.01
C PRO A 385 -12.64 -4.46 -2.27
N TYR A 386 -13.62 -5.37 -2.23
CA TYR A 386 -15.02 -5.06 -2.55
C TYR A 386 -15.56 -3.82 -1.80
N LEU A 387 -15.34 -3.75 -0.48
CA LEU A 387 -15.80 -2.61 0.33
C LEU A 387 -15.15 -1.29 -0.10
N TRP A 388 -13.91 -1.35 -0.59
CA TRP A 388 -13.22 -0.21 -1.11
C TRP A 388 -13.87 0.29 -2.40
N LEU A 389 -14.27 -0.64 -3.26
CA LEU A 389 -14.94 -0.35 -4.52
C LEU A 389 -16.32 0.26 -4.30
N VAL A 390 -17.09 -0.31 -3.38
CA VAL A 390 -18.37 0.24 -2.93
C VAL A 390 -18.20 1.66 -2.39
N GLY A 391 -17.17 1.91 -1.57
CA GLY A 391 -16.86 3.26 -1.10
C GLY A 391 -16.45 4.21 -2.22
N ALA A 392 -15.65 3.74 -3.19
CA ALA A 392 -15.21 4.53 -4.33
C ALA A 392 -16.35 4.87 -5.29
N SER A 393 -17.36 4.00 -5.43
CA SER A 393 -18.49 4.17 -6.34
C SER A 393 -19.74 4.74 -5.68
N VAL A 394 -19.67 5.19 -4.43
CA VAL A 394 -20.81 5.79 -3.72
C VAL A 394 -21.47 6.97 -4.46
N PRO A 395 -20.80 7.76 -5.34
CA PRO A 395 -21.50 8.76 -6.14
C PRO A 395 -22.60 8.19 -7.06
N VAL A 396 -22.51 6.92 -7.45
CA VAL A 396 -23.59 6.22 -8.18
C VAL A 396 -24.87 6.20 -7.35
N LEU A 397 -24.77 5.85 -6.07
CA LEU A 397 -25.91 5.89 -5.15
C LEU A 397 -26.47 7.30 -5.04
N TRP A 398 -25.62 8.32 -4.85
CA TRP A 398 -26.07 9.70 -4.71
C TRP A 398 -26.82 10.20 -5.95
N GLY A 399 -26.37 9.84 -7.15
CA GLY A 399 -27.08 10.22 -8.38
C GLY A 399 -28.40 9.47 -8.56
N MET A 400 -28.49 8.23 -8.09
CA MET A 400 -29.75 7.50 -8.06
C MET A 400 -30.73 8.11 -7.06
N MET A 401 -30.25 8.64 -5.93
CA MET A 401 -31.07 9.39 -4.98
C MET A 401 -31.67 10.66 -5.60
N ASP A 402 -30.93 11.38 -6.46
CA ASP A 402 -31.50 12.50 -7.24
C ASP A 402 -32.66 12.02 -8.15
N ILE A 403 -32.49 10.91 -8.87
CA ILE A 403 -33.55 10.34 -9.72
C ILE A 403 -34.78 9.95 -8.90
N VAL A 404 -34.59 9.29 -7.75
CA VAL A 404 -35.68 8.93 -6.84
C VAL A 404 -36.41 10.19 -6.34
N ALA A 405 -35.67 11.22 -5.93
CA ALA A 405 -36.25 12.48 -5.46
C ALA A 405 -37.14 13.14 -6.52
N ILE A 406 -36.68 13.15 -7.77
CA ILE A 406 -37.42 13.68 -8.93
C ILE A 406 -38.74 12.93 -9.11
N ARG A 407 -38.72 11.58 -9.06
CA ARG A 407 -39.93 10.76 -9.22
C ARG A 407 -40.93 10.95 -8.08
N VAL A 408 -40.45 11.03 -6.84
CA VAL A 408 -41.31 11.32 -5.69
C VAL A 408 -41.95 12.70 -5.81
N ALA A 409 -41.18 13.72 -6.20
CA ALA A 409 -41.70 15.08 -6.40
C ALA A 409 -42.72 15.15 -7.55
N ALA A 410 -42.60 14.30 -8.56
CA ALA A 410 -43.57 14.15 -9.64
C ALA A 410 -44.83 13.34 -9.25
N GLY A 411 -44.89 12.79 -8.03
CA GLY A 411 -45.99 11.95 -7.57
C GLY A 411 -45.92 10.48 -8.02
N ASP A 412 -44.87 10.11 -8.76
CA ASP A 412 -44.66 8.77 -9.32
C ASP A 412 -43.90 7.87 -8.33
N ARG A 413 -44.65 7.34 -7.36
CA ARG A 413 -44.10 6.50 -6.28
C ARG A 413 -43.60 5.14 -6.77
N GLN A 414 -44.20 4.60 -7.82
CA GLN A 414 -43.84 3.29 -8.36
C GLN A 414 -42.48 3.35 -9.05
N ALA A 415 -42.28 4.32 -9.94
CA ALA A 415 -40.97 4.53 -10.55
C ALA A 415 -39.92 4.91 -9.50
N ALA A 416 -40.26 5.75 -8.51
CA ALA A 416 -39.35 6.07 -7.42
C ALA A 416 -38.84 4.80 -6.69
N MET A 417 -39.73 3.86 -6.39
CA MET A 417 -39.36 2.57 -5.79
C MET A 417 -38.47 1.74 -6.73
N GLN A 418 -38.84 1.67 -8.02
CA GLN A 418 -38.04 0.99 -9.04
C GLN A 418 -36.60 1.53 -9.09
N TYR A 419 -36.43 2.85 -9.22
CA TYR A 419 -35.11 3.49 -9.27
C TYR A 419 -34.33 3.34 -7.96
N ALA A 420 -35.01 3.30 -6.80
CA ALA A 420 -34.33 3.04 -5.53
C ALA A 420 -33.72 1.63 -5.50
N ILE A 421 -34.49 0.60 -5.90
CA ILE A 421 -34.00 -0.79 -5.98
C ILE A 421 -32.86 -0.90 -7.00
N VAL A 422 -33.10 -0.42 -8.22
CA VAL A 422 -32.13 -0.43 -9.32
C VAL A 422 -30.84 0.29 -8.91
N GLY A 423 -30.94 1.47 -8.29
CA GLY A 423 -29.78 2.24 -7.86
C GLY A 423 -28.90 1.53 -6.84
N VAL A 424 -29.51 0.86 -5.85
CA VAL A 424 -28.77 0.04 -4.86
C VAL A 424 -28.09 -1.14 -5.54
N VAL A 425 -28.76 -1.81 -6.48
CA VAL A 425 -28.19 -2.94 -7.24
C VAL A 425 -27.03 -2.50 -8.12
N TRP A 426 -27.16 -1.34 -8.79
CA TRP A 426 -26.09 -0.77 -9.59
C TRP A 426 -24.84 -0.48 -8.76
N TRP A 427 -25.04 0.10 -7.57
CA TRP A 427 -23.95 0.45 -6.66
C TRP A 427 -23.27 -0.77 -6.02
N LEU A 428 -24.05 -1.71 -5.47
CA LEU A 428 -23.53 -2.83 -4.68
C LEU A 428 -23.15 -4.06 -5.51
N CYS A 429 -23.76 -4.26 -6.69
CA CYS A 429 -23.58 -5.48 -7.47
C CYS A 429 -23.00 -5.20 -8.86
N VAL A 430 -23.69 -4.43 -9.69
CA VAL A 430 -23.32 -4.24 -11.10
C VAL A 430 -21.96 -3.59 -11.22
N PHE A 431 -21.77 -2.41 -10.63
CA PHE A 431 -20.53 -1.66 -10.77
C PHE A 431 -19.32 -2.45 -10.25
N PRO A 432 -19.36 -3.08 -9.06
CA PRO A 432 -18.28 -3.94 -8.61
C PRO A 432 -17.93 -5.09 -9.55
N LEU A 433 -18.92 -5.77 -10.13
CA LEU A 433 -18.70 -6.87 -11.08
C LEU A 433 -18.10 -6.39 -12.40
N LEU A 434 -18.63 -5.30 -12.96
CA LEU A 434 -18.09 -4.70 -14.18
C LEU A 434 -16.64 -4.26 -13.98
N PHE A 435 -16.35 -3.62 -12.85
CA PHE A 435 -15.01 -3.19 -12.50
C PHE A 435 -14.05 -4.38 -12.31
N ALA A 436 -14.49 -5.48 -11.68
CA ALA A 436 -13.66 -6.68 -11.53
C ALA A 436 -13.32 -7.31 -12.89
N GLY A 437 -14.30 -7.38 -13.80
CA GLY A 437 -14.06 -7.81 -15.19
C GLY A 437 -13.08 -6.89 -15.92
N TRP A 438 -13.26 -5.58 -15.77
CA TRP A 438 -12.38 -4.56 -16.35
C TRP A 438 -10.96 -4.58 -15.75
N SER A 439 -10.80 -4.78 -14.44
CA SER A 439 -9.48 -4.88 -13.81
C SER A 439 -8.75 -6.14 -14.27
N LYS A 440 -9.49 -7.25 -14.50
CA LYS A 440 -8.93 -8.46 -15.11
C LYS A 440 -8.49 -8.20 -16.55
N LEU A 441 -9.25 -7.43 -17.33
CA LEU A 441 -8.81 -7.00 -18.66
C LEU A 441 -7.52 -6.16 -18.58
N ALA A 442 -7.44 -5.21 -17.65
CA ALA A 442 -6.22 -4.43 -17.41
C ALA A 442 -5.03 -5.33 -17.02
N PHE A 443 -5.24 -6.37 -16.22
CA PHE A 443 -4.23 -7.38 -15.92
C PHE A 443 -3.78 -8.12 -17.19
N LEU A 444 -4.70 -8.59 -18.05
CA LEU A 444 -4.35 -9.28 -19.28
C LEU A 444 -3.55 -8.38 -20.25
N LEU A 445 -3.86 -7.09 -20.29
CA LEU A 445 -3.20 -6.09 -21.14
C LEU A 445 -1.96 -5.45 -20.49
N ARG A 446 -1.46 -5.97 -19.36
CA ARG A 446 -0.39 -5.33 -18.58
C ARG A 446 0.99 -5.35 -19.23
N HIS A 447 1.22 -6.19 -20.26
CA HIS A 447 2.55 -6.35 -20.86
C HIS A 447 3.18 -5.02 -21.25
N ARG A 448 4.49 -4.89 -20.97
CA ARG A 448 5.24 -3.65 -21.22
C ARG A 448 5.59 -3.54 -22.70
N GLY A 449 5.10 -2.49 -23.34
CA GLY A 449 5.48 -2.14 -24.71
C GLY A 449 6.14 -0.76 -24.80
N ARG A 450 6.31 -0.28 -26.04
CA ARG A 450 6.69 1.12 -26.30
C ARG A 450 5.59 2.06 -25.77
N ARG A 451 5.93 3.33 -25.48
CA ARG A 451 4.98 4.33 -24.93
C ARG A 451 3.66 4.43 -25.71
N GLY A 452 3.71 4.37 -27.04
CA GLY A 452 2.51 4.38 -27.89
C GLY A 452 1.62 3.14 -27.70
N TYR A 453 2.22 1.96 -27.55
CA TYR A 453 1.49 0.72 -27.25
C TYR A 453 0.80 0.81 -25.88
N ASP A 454 1.47 1.37 -24.87
CA ASP A 454 0.87 1.55 -23.56
C ASP A 454 -0.35 2.47 -23.58
N ILE A 455 -0.29 3.58 -24.32
CA ILE A 455 -1.43 4.49 -24.50
C ILE A 455 -2.57 3.78 -25.22
N LEU A 456 -2.27 3.04 -26.31
CA LEU A 456 -3.27 2.29 -27.07
C LEU A 456 -3.97 1.24 -26.18
N MET A 457 -3.21 0.47 -25.39
CA MET A 457 -3.79 -0.54 -24.50
C MET A 457 -4.65 0.09 -23.39
N ASN A 458 -4.26 1.25 -22.84
CA ASN A 458 -5.13 1.99 -21.90
C ASN A 458 -6.44 2.42 -22.56
N PHE A 459 -6.37 2.88 -23.81
CA PHE A 459 -7.55 3.26 -24.57
C PHE A 459 -8.46 2.07 -24.86
N LEU A 460 -7.91 0.91 -25.25
CA LEU A 460 -8.68 -0.33 -25.42
C LEU A 460 -9.37 -0.77 -24.12
N CYS A 461 -8.68 -0.69 -22.96
CA CYS A 461 -9.32 -0.92 -21.67
C CYS A 461 -10.50 0.02 -21.43
N CYS A 462 -10.41 1.29 -21.83
CA CYS A 462 -11.49 2.27 -21.66
C CYS A 462 -12.65 1.98 -22.61
N LEU A 463 -12.36 1.63 -23.86
CA LEU A 463 -13.37 1.30 -24.88
C LEU A 463 -14.17 0.04 -24.54
N ALA A 464 -13.69 -0.83 -23.65
CA ALA A 464 -14.46 -1.96 -23.16
C ALA A 464 -15.62 -1.55 -22.23
N TRP A 465 -15.56 -0.37 -21.61
CA TRP A 465 -16.54 0.06 -20.61
C TRP A 465 -17.93 0.39 -21.21
N PRO A 466 -18.04 1.16 -22.30
CA PRO A 466 -19.33 1.50 -22.91
C PRO A 466 -20.19 0.30 -23.35
N PRO A 467 -19.67 -0.71 -24.09
CA PRO A 467 -20.48 -1.85 -24.50
C PRO A 467 -20.91 -2.69 -23.29
N LEU A 468 -20.08 -2.79 -22.24
CA LEU A 468 -20.45 -3.46 -20.99
C LEU A 468 -21.63 -2.75 -20.30
N LEU A 469 -21.55 -1.42 -20.14
CA LEU A 469 -22.66 -0.64 -19.59
C LEU A 469 -23.92 -0.74 -20.45
N GLY A 470 -23.77 -0.66 -21.78
CA GLY A 470 -24.88 -0.78 -22.72
C GLY A 470 -25.58 -2.13 -22.62
N LEU A 471 -24.84 -3.22 -22.45
CA LEU A 471 -25.42 -4.56 -22.24
C LEU A 471 -26.23 -4.64 -20.95
N VAL A 472 -25.71 -4.12 -19.83
CA VAL A 472 -26.45 -4.12 -18.56
C VAL A 472 -27.69 -3.25 -18.64
N TYR A 473 -27.59 -2.08 -19.27
CA TYR A 473 -28.73 -1.20 -19.49
C TYR A 473 -29.79 -1.84 -20.39
N ALA A 474 -29.39 -2.49 -21.48
CA ALA A 474 -30.29 -3.22 -22.36
C ALA A 474 -31.01 -4.37 -21.62
N PHE A 475 -30.31 -5.06 -20.71
CA PHE A 475 -30.93 -6.08 -19.87
C PHE A 475 -31.96 -5.48 -18.90
N GLN A 476 -31.64 -4.36 -18.25
CA GLN A 476 -32.58 -3.65 -17.38
C GLN A 476 -33.83 -3.20 -18.15
N GLU A 477 -33.65 -2.63 -19.34
CA GLU A 477 -34.74 -2.22 -20.22
C GLU A 477 -35.58 -3.41 -20.68
N ALA A 478 -34.94 -4.54 -21.02
CA ALA A 478 -35.64 -5.77 -21.36
C ALA A 478 -36.50 -6.27 -20.20
N CYS A 479 -35.98 -6.28 -18.95
CA CYS A 479 -36.78 -6.63 -17.78
C CYS A 479 -37.99 -5.71 -17.63
N THR A 480 -37.82 -4.41 -17.86
CA THR A 480 -38.89 -3.41 -17.72
C THR A 480 -39.95 -3.53 -18.81
N ARG A 481 -39.57 -3.93 -20.04
CA ARG A 481 -40.52 -4.14 -21.14
C ARG A 481 -41.25 -5.48 -21.09
N LEU A 482 -40.63 -6.51 -20.50
CA LEU A 482 -41.20 -7.86 -20.43
C LEU A 482 -42.15 -8.03 -19.25
N LEU A 483 -42.10 -7.15 -18.25
CA LEU A 483 -42.89 -7.23 -17.03
C LEU A 483 -43.72 -5.96 -16.92
N ASP A 484 -45.05 -6.11 -16.87
CA ASP A 484 -45.98 -4.98 -16.82
C ASP A 484 -45.83 -4.13 -15.54
N ASP A 485 -45.26 -4.70 -14.48
CA ASP A 485 -44.99 -4.00 -13.22
C ASP A 485 -43.50 -3.65 -13.07
N GLU A 486 -43.23 -2.35 -13.01
CA GLU A 486 -41.87 -1.80 -12.92
C GLU A 486 -41.09 -2.30 -11.70
N VAL A 487 -41.76 -2.51 -10.56
CA VAL A 487 -41.12 -2.98 -9.33
C VAL A 487 -40.75 -4.45 -9.46
N HIS A 488 -41.61 -5.28 -10.03
CA HIS A 488 -41.28 -6.67 -10.36
C HIS A 488 -40.07 -6.73 -11.31
N ALA A 489 -40.03 -5.87 -12.33
CA ALA A 489 -38.87 -5.77 -13.22
C ALA A 489 -37.57 -5.44 -12.46
N ALA A 490 -37.61 -4.47 -11.54
CA ALA A 490 -36.46 -4.13 -10.71
C ALA A 490 -36.03 -5.28 -9.79
N LEU A 491 -36.98 -6.04 -9.22
CA LEU A 491 -36.67 -7.21 -8.37
C LEU A 491 -36.04 -8.36 -9.17
N VAL A 492 -36.53 -8.62 -10.39
CA VAL A 492 -35.92 -9.62 -11.29
C VAL A 492 -34.49 -9.19 -11.66
N PHE A 493 -34.29 -7.92 -12.00
CA PHE A 493 -32.96 -7.37 -12.24
C PHE A 493 -32.05 -7.51 -11.00
N ALA A 494 -32.55 -7.14 -9.81
CA ALA A 494 -31.81 -7.23 -8.54
C ALA A 494 -31.37 -8.65 -8.23
N THR A 495 -32.31 -9.59 -8.23
CA THR A 495 -32.07 -11.01 -7.92
C THR A 495 -31.06 -11.63 -8.87
N THR A 496 -31.13 -11.31 -10.17
CA THR A 496 -30.16 -11.78 -11.17
C THR A 496 -28.74 -11.34 -10.84
N TRP A 497 -28.53 -10.05 -10.54
CA TRP A 497 -27.19 -9.52 -10.24
C TRP A 497 -26.66 -9.97 -8.88
N ILE A 498 -27.52 -10.10 -7.87
CA ILE A 498 -27.14 -10.67 -6.57
C ILE A 498 -26.68 -12.11 -6.75
N ALA A 499 -27.43 -12.93 -7.49
CA ALA A 499 -27.03 -14.30 -7.80
C ALA A 499 -25.68 -14.35 -8.52
N LEU A 500 -25.45 -13.46 -9.49
CA LEU A 500 -24.17 -13.40 -10.21
C LEU A 500 -22.99 -13.02 -9.29
N VAL A 501 -23.17 -12.09 -8.35
CA VAL A 501 -22.15 -11.77 -7.33
C VAL A 501 -21.84 -13.00 -6.46
N LEU A 502 -22.88 -13.70 -5.99
CA LEU A 502 -22.72 -14.89 -5.16
C LEU A 502 -21.99 -16.01 -5.90
N VAL A 503 -22.41 -16.32 -7.13
CA VAL A 503 -21.74 -17.31 -8.00
C VAL A 503 -20.29 -16.92 -8.24
N THR A 504 -20.03 -15.67 -8.60
CA THR A 504 -18.66 -15.16 -8.81
C THR A 504 -17.81 -15.35 -7.56
N ARG A 505 -18.33 -15.02 -6.38
CA ARG A 505 -17.59 -15.22 -5.12
C ARG A 505 -17.33 -16.68 -4.80
N VAL A 506 -18.29 -17.57 -5.04
CA VAL A 506 -18.11 -19.02 -4.84
C VAL A 506 -17.05 -19.56 -5.81
N CYS A 507 -17.14 -19.21 -7.10
CA CYS A 507 -16.18 -19.63 -8.11
C CYS A 507 -14.76 -19.09 -7.86
N LEU A 508 -14.63 -17.87 -7.33
CA LEU A 508 -13.33 -17.28 -7.01
C LEU A 508 -12.73 -17.80 -5.70
N ARG A 509 -13.54 -18.11 -4.68
CA ARG A 509 -13.06 -18.71 -3.42
C ARG A 509 -12.45 -20.11 -3.62
N GLY A 510 -12.90 -20.85 -4.63
CA GLY A 510 -12.44 -22.22 -4.91
C GLY A 510 -11.08 -22.33 -5.58
N ARG A 511 -10.44 -21.22 -5.94
CA ARG A 511 -9.06 -21.22 -6.45
C ARG A 511 -8.15 -20.60 -5.39
N PRO A 512 -7.64 -21.37 -4.41
CA PRO A 512 -6.36 -20.98 -3.83
C PRO A 512 -5.43 -20.72 -5.03
N LEU A 513 -4.77 -19.57 -5.06
CA LEU A 513 -3.61 -19.41 -5.93
C LEU A 513 -2.71 -20.58 -5.53
N GLU A 514 -2.68 -21.64 -6.34
CA GLU A 514 -1.76 -22.75 -6.12
C GLU A 514 -0.42 -22.07 -5.90
N PRO A 515 0.23 -22.29 -4.73
CA PRO A 515 1.57 -21.78 -4.56
C PRO A 515 2.33 -22.26 -5.80
N PRO A 516 3.07 -21.38 -6.50
CA PRO A 516 3.80 -21.78 -7.68
C PRO A 516 4.52 -23.05 -7.31
N THR A 517 4.18 -24.16 -7.96
CA THR A 517 4.72 -25.49 -7.66
C THR A 517 6.21 -25.28 -7.56
N ALA A 518 6.74 -25.43 -6.33
CA ALA A 518 8.17 -25.33 -6.13
C ALA A 518 8.81 -26.24 -7.19
N PRO A 519 9.82 -25.79 -7.94
CA PRO A 519 10.53 -26.67 -8.84
C PRO A 519 10.84 -27.94 -8.05
N ASN A 520 10.35 -29.06 -8.57
CA ASN A 520 10.29 -30.34 -7.88
C ASN A 520 11.65 -30.63 -7.21
N GLU A 521 11.77 -30.47 -5.89
CA GLU A 521 13.03 -30.67 -5.15
C GLU A 521 13.53 -32.12 -5.29
N SER A 522 12.67 -33.04 -5.73
CA SER A 522 13.03 -34.41 -6.11
C SER A 522 13.79 -34.53 -7.44
N ALA A 523 14.21 -33.41 -8.05
CA ALA A 523 15.06 -33.38 -9.24
C ALA A 523 16.36 -32.58 -9.01
N MET A 524 16.80 -32.40 -7.77
CA MET A 524 18.24 -32.27 -7.54
C MET A 524 18.85 -33.65 -7.78
N PRO A 525 19.80 -33.83 -8.71
CA PRO A 525 20.59 -35.05 -8.75
C PRO A 525 21.24 -35.22 -7.37
N ASP A 526 21.19 -36.44 -6.83
CA ASP A 526 21.93 -36.78 -5.62
C ASP A 526 23.34 -36.21 -5.76
N GLU A 527 23.68 -35.30 -4.84
CA GLU A 527 25.02 -34.75 -4.73
C GLU A 527 25.96 -35.98 -4.63
N PRO A 528 26.85 -36.21 -5.61
CA PRO A 528 27.70 -37.39 -5.57
C PRO A 528 28.48 -37.34 -4.26
N ALA A 529 28.46 -38.47 -3.54
CA ALA A 529 29.18 -38.60 -2.28
C ALA A 529 30.60 -38.04 -2.44
N PRO A 530 31.09 -37.23 -1.48
CA PRO A 530 32.40 -36.61 -1.60
C PRO A 530 33.44 -37.69 -1.89
N GLU A 531 34.10 -37.56 -3.05
CA GLU A 531 35.22 -38.43 -3.41
C GLU A 531 36.24 -38.39 -2.26
N PRO A 532 36.74 -39.55 -1.81
CA PRO A 532 37.76 -39.60 -0.78
C PRO A 532 38.96 -38.77 -1.22
N ALA A 533 39.42 -37.90 -0.32
CA ALA A 533 40.54 -37.01 -0.57
C ALA A 533 41.73 -37.81 -1.13
N PRO A 534 42.32 -37.40 -2.28
CA PRO A 534 43.49 -38.06 -2.82
C PRO A 534 44.63 -37.98 -1.80
N GLU A 535 45.28 -39.12 -1.57
CA GLU A 535 46.49 -39.20 -0.77
C GLU A 535 47.56 -38.22 -1.30
N PRO A 536 48.31 -37.56 -0.40
CA PRO A 536 49.35 -36.62 -0.82
C PRO A 536 50.49 -37.39 -1.49
N ASP A 537 50.57 -37.27 -2.81
CA ASP A 537 51.68 -37.78 -3.60
C ASP A 537 52.91 -36.90 -3.34
N ILE A 538 53.96 -37.55 -2.85
CA ILE A 538 55.26 -36.95 -2.55
C ILE A 538 56.17 -37.16 -3.77
N ALA A 539 56.93 -36.11 -4.08
CA ALA A 539 58.06 -36.03 -5.02
C ALA A 539 57.68 -35.61 -6.45
N GLU A 540 57.97 -34.37 -6.85
CA GLU A 540 59.30 -33.85 -7.24
C GLU A 540 59.73 -34.35 -8.62
N LYS A 541 59.60 -33.48 -9.65
CA LYS A 541 60.70 -33.05 -10.53
C LYS A 541 60.21 -32.20 -11.71
N ASP A 542 60.97 -31.15 -11.95
CA ASP A 542 61.41 -30.62 -13.25
C ASP A 542 60.37 -30.47 -14.37
N GLU A 543 60.12 -29.23 -14.82
CA GLU A 543 60.75 -28.74 -16.06
C GLU A 543 60.30 -27.32 -16.43
N GLU A 544 61.22 -26.67 -17.13
CA GLU A 544 61.25 -25.29 -17.59
C GLU A 544 60.22 -24.94 -18.67
N ALA A 545 60.16 -23.62 -18.94
CA ALA A 545 59.82 -23.01 -20.23
C ALA A 545 58.31 -22.91 -20.56
N THR A 546 57.77 -21.85 -21.16
CA THR A 546 58.24 -20.54 -21.62
C THR A 546 56.99 -19.74 -22.09
N TRP A 547 57.17 -18.44 -22.32
CA TRP A 547 56.41 -17.53 -23.21
C TRP A 547 55.18 -16.76 -22.70
N ALA A 548 55.42 -15.44 -22.69
CA ALA A 548 54.51 -14.31 -22.79
C ALA A 548 53.57 -14.36 -24.01
N ASP A 549 52.38 -13.75 -23.89
CA ASP A 549 52.00 -12.50 -24.59
C ASP A 549 50.52 -12.12 -24.28
N PRO A 550 50.17 -10.86 -23.94
CA PRO A 550 48.80 -10.41 -23.79
C PRO A 550 48.36 -9.48 -24.94
N GLN A 551 47.32 -9.85 -25.70
CA GLN A 551 46.36 -8.91 -26.31
C GLN A 551 45.23 -9.62 -27.06
N ARG A 552 44.00 -9.53 -26.53
CA ARG A 552 42.77 -9.27 -27.30
C ARG A 552 41.63 -8.82 -26.40
#